data_AF-F4WF25-F1
#
_entry.id   AF-F4WF25-F1
#
_cell.length_a   1.000
_cell.length_b   1.000
_cell.length_c   1.000
_cell.angle_alpha   90.00
_cell.angle_beta   90.00
_cell.angle_gamma   90.00
#
_symmetry.space_group_name_H-M   'P 1'
#
loop_
_entity.id
_entity.type
_entity.pdbx_description
1 polymer ?
#
loop_
_entity_poly.entity_id
_entity_poly.type
_entity_poly.pdbx_seq_one_letter_code
_entity_poly.pdbx_strand_id
1 'polypeptide(L)' 'WEFLPHAAYSPDMAPSDYYLFRSLQHHLADTHFVRLEEIRKCIDDFIASKPVSFYRQGIRKLPEIWQKVVDANGEYFAD' A
#
# COMPACT_ATOMS: atom_id res chain seq x y z
N TRP A 1 14.48 -17.25 7.49
CA TRP A 1 13.88 -16.02 6.94
C TRP A 1 14.57 -15.75 5.62
N GLU A 2 13.87 -15.17 4.64
CA GLU A 2 14.43 -14.84 3.33
C GLU A 2 14.10 -13.38 3.01
N PHE A 3 15.05 -12.65 2.42
CA PHE A 3 14.80 -11.28 1.94
C PHE A 3 14.42 -11.33 0.47
N LEU A 4 13.28 -10.74 0.13
CA LEU A 4 12.91 -10.52 -1.25
C LEU A 4 13.70 -9.31 -1.78
N PRO A 5 14.38 -9.41 -2.93
CA PRO A 5 15.04 -8.25 -3.54
C PRO A 5 14.00 -7.18 -3.87
N HIS A 6 14.33 -5.93 -3.56
CA HIS A 6 13.49 -4.77 -3.84
C HIS A 6 14.36 -3.71 -4.51
N ALA A 7 13.94 -3.28 -5.70
CA ALA A 7 14.65 -2.23 -6.43
C ALA A 7 14.50 -0.88 -5.71
N ALA A 8 15.52 -0.03 -5.82
CA ALA A 8 15.44 1.32 -5.29
C ALA A 8 14.37 2.13 -6.03
N TYR A 9 13.67 3.00 -5.31
CA TYR A 9 12.64 3.88 -5.86
C TYR A 9 11.43 3.16 -6.50
N SER A 10 11.06 1.95 -6.04
CA SER A 10 9.93 1.22 -6.61
C SER A 10 8.72 1.09 -5.67
N PRO A 11 8.08 2.21 -5.26
CA PRO A 11 6.89 2.17 -4.40
C PRO A 11 5.69 1.51 -5.10
N ASP A 12 5.64 1.55 -6.43
CA ASP A 12 4.68 0.84 -7.28
C ASP A 12 4.75 -0.69 -7.12
N MET A 13 5.91 -1.23 -6.69
CA MET A 13 6.10 -2.65 -6.38
C MET A 13 5.90 -3.01 -4.90
N ALA A 14 5.73 -2.02 -4.01
CA ALA A 14 5.59 -2.26 -2.58
C ALA A 14 4.11 -2.32 -2.16
N PRO A 15 3.59 -3.47 -1.67
CA PRO A 15 2.17 -3.60 -1.30
C PRO A 15 1.71 -2.61 -0.23
N SER A 16 2.63 -2.18 0.62
CA SER A 16 2.38 -1.12 1.60
C SER A 16 2.04 0.20 0.90
N ASP A 17 2.81 0.61 -0.11
CA ASP A 17 2.65 1.89 -0.78
C ASP A 17 1.48 1.89 -1.77
N TYR A 18 1.47 0.97 -2.76
CA TYR A 18 0.46 0.99 -3.82
C TYR A 18 -0.95 0.60 -3.36
N TYR A 19 -1.09 -0.09 -2.22
CA TYR A 19 -2.39 -0.62 -1.76
C TYR A 19 -2.79 -0.13 -0.36
N LEU A 20 -2.00 -0.43 0.68
CA LEU A 20 -2.38 -0.13 2.06
C LEU A 20 -2.39 1.37 2.34
N PHE A 21 -1.27 2.05 2.11
CA PHE A 21 -1.11 3.48 2.34
C PHE A 21 -1.95 4.29 1.36
N ARG A 22 -2.11 3.85 0.12
CA ARG A 22 -3.06 4.46 -0.81
C ARG A 22 -4.51 4.42 -0.28
N SER A 23 -4.95 3.31 0.31
CA SER A 23 -6.27 3.24 0.94
C SER A 23 -6.35 4.07 2.21
N LEU A 24 -5.27 4.15 2.99
CA LEU A 24 -5.20 4.95 4.21
C LEU A 24 -5.23 6.44 3.88
N GLN A 25 -4.48 6.90 2.88
CA GLN A 25 -4.48 8.28 2.40
C GLN A 25 -5.88 8.74 2.00
N HIS A 26 -6.65 7.91 1.29
CA HIS A 26 -8.05 8.20 0.99
C HIS A 26 -8.92 8.28 2.25
N HIS A 27 -8.67 7.42 3.25
CA HIS A 27 -9.42 7.45 4.50
C HIS A 27 -9.11 8.70 5.34
N LEU A 28 -7.86 9.16 5.29
CA LEU A 28 -7.37 10.34 5.98
C LEU A 28 -7.62 11.64 5.22
N ALA A 29 -8.07 11.58 3.97
CA ALA A 29 -8.33 12.76 3.16
C ALA A 29 -9.32 13.69 3.87
N ASP A 30 -9.01 14.98 3.89
CA ASP A 30 -9.80 16.05 4.51
C ASP A 30 -10.02 15.91 6.03
N THR A 31 -9.30 15.00 6.70
CA THR A 31 -9.34 14.86 8.17
C THR A 31 -8.32 15.76 8.85
N HIS A 32 -8.70 16.36 9.98
CA HIS A 32 -7.82 17.19 10.81
C HIS A 32 -7.78 16.62 12.23
N PHE A 33 -6.57 16.40 12.74
CA PHE A 33 -6.34 15.90 14.09
C PHE A 33 -5.69 16.98 14.94
N VAL A 34 -6.12 17.11 16.19
CA VAL A 34 -5.55 18.06 17.16
C VAL A 34 -4.52 17.36 18.03
N ARG A 35 -4.67 16.05 18.26
CA ARG A 35 -3.83 15.28 19.18
C ARG A 35 -3.30 14.00 18.54
N LEU A 36 -2.14 13.55 19.02
CA LEU A 36 -1.50 12.32 18.54
C LEU A 36 -2.36 11.07 18.82
N GLU A 37 -3.08 11.07 19.94
CA GLU A 37 -3.95 9.95 20.35
C GLU A 37 -5.11 9.75 19.35
N GLU A 38 -5.58 10.83 18.73
CA GLU A 38 -6.64 10.77 17.71
C GLU A 38 -6.13 10.11 16.43
N ILE A 39 -4.90 10.43 16.02
CA ILE A 39 -4.23 9.82 14.86
C ILE A 39 -4.05 8.32 15.11
N ARG A 40 -3.50 7.95 16.27
CA ARG A 40 -3.26 6.55 16.63
C ARG A 40 -4.55 5.74 16.60
N LYS A 41 -5.60 6.26 17.23
CA LYS A 41 -6.91 5.61 17.25
C LYS A 41 -7.49 5.47 15.84
N CYS A 42 -7.41 6.51 15.01
CA CYS A 42 -7.89 6.47 13.63
C CYS A 42 -7.19 5.38 12.80
N ILE A 43 -5.86 5.26 12.93
CA ILE A 43 -5.08 4.22 12.24
C ILE A 43 -5.45 2.82 12.76
N ASP A 44 -5.55 2.64 14.08
CA ASP A 44 -5.93 1.36 14.71
C ASP A 44 -7.33 0.92 14.23
N ASP A 45 -8.30 1.83 14.25
CA ASP A 45 -9.68 1.61 13.78
C ASP A 45 -9.70 1.30 12.27
N PHE A 46 -8.92 2.03 11.46
CA PHE A 46 -8.80 1.76 10.02
C PHE A 46 -8.29 0.36 9.74
N ILE A 47 -7.20 -0.06 10.39
CA ILE A 47 -6.62 -1.40 10.22
C ILE A 47 -7.62 -2.47 10.66
N ALA A 48 -8.26 -2.30 11.82
CA ALA A 48 -9.24 -3.25 12.33
C ALA A 48 -10.49 -3.34 11.45
N SER A 49 -10.85 -2.27 10.73
CA SER A 49 -12.01 -2.24 9.82
C SER A 49 -11.83 -3.09 8.55
N LYS A 50 -10.58 -3.40 8.15
CA LYS A 50 -10.33 -4.09 6.88
C LYS A 50 -10.44 -5.61 7.04
N PRO A 51 -11.20 -6.29 6.16
CA PRO A 51 -11.26 -7.75 6.20
C PRO A 51 -9.91 -8.35 5.78
N VAL A 52 -9.62 -9.58 6.22
CA VAL A 52 -8.40 -10.33 5.81
C VAL A 52 -8.24 -10.41 4.29
N SER A 53 -9.35 -10.44 3.55
CA SER A 53 -9.35 -10.43 2.09
C SER A 53 -8.72 -9.17 1.48
N PHE A 54 -8.83 -8.01 2.14
CA PHE A 54 -8.22 -6.75 1.70
C PHE A 54 -6.69 -6.91 1.61
N TYR A 55 -6.05 -7.32 2.71
CA TYR A 55 -4.61 -7.54 2.73
C TYR A 55 -4.16 -8.61 1.73
N ARG A 56 -4.95 -9.69 1.62
CA ARG A 56 -4.68 -10.76 0.64
C ARG A 56 -4.75 -10.26 -0.80
N GLN A 57 -5.70 -9.37 -1.11
CA GLN A 57 -5.83 -8.76 -2.44
C GLN A 57 -4.62 -7.88 -2.76
N GLY A 58 -4.17 -7.05 -1.81
CA GLY A 58 -2.96 -6.24 -1.97
C GLY A 58 -1.77 -7.08 -2.40
N ILE A 59 -1.49 -8.16 -1.68
CA ILE A 59 -0.37 -9.08 -2.00
C ILE A 59 -0.58 -9.80 -3.34
N ARG A 60 -1.82 -10.25 -3.64
CA ARG A 60 -2.13 -10.98 -4.87
C ARG A 60 -1.99 -10.16 -6.16
N LYS A 61 -1.90 -8.82 -6.06
CA LYS A 61 -1.60 -7.95 -7.20
C LYS A 61 -0.13 -7.95 -7.60
N LEU A 62 0.79 -8.44 -6.75
CA LEU A 62 2.24 -8.44 -7.04
C LEU A 62 2.61 -9.08 -8.38
N PRO A 63 2.09 -10.26 -8.77
CA PRO A 63 2.45 -10.86 -10.06
C PRO A 63 2.05 -10.00 -11.26
N GLU A 64 0.89 -9.34 -11.19
CA GLU A 64 0.43 -8.43 -12.25
C GLU A 64 1.32 -7.18 -12.32
N ILE A 65 1.66 -6.60 -11.18
CA ILE A 65 2.56 -5.45 -11.06
C ILE A 65 3.95 -5.78 -11.60
N TRP A 66 4.52 -6.91 -11.20
CA TRP A 66 5.84 -7.33 -11.71
C TRP A 66 5.82 -7.54 -13.22
N GLN A 67 4.74 -8.10 -13.77
CA GLN A 67 4.60 -8.22 -15.22
C GLN A 67 4.58 -6.85 -15.89
N LYS A 68 3.84 -5.88 -15.36
CA LYS A 68 3.81 -4.50 -15.89
C LYS A 68 5.19 -3.84 -15.87
N VAL A 69 5.97 -4.02 -14.80
CA VAL A 69 7.35 -3.50 -14.72
C VAL A 69 8.23 -4.12 -15.80
N VAL A 70 8.12 -5.43 -16.02
CA VAL A 70 8.88 -6.14 -17.06
C VAL A 70 8.47 -5.63 -18.46
N ASP A 71 7.17 -5.51 -18.71
CA ASP A 71 6.63 -5.02 -19.98
C ASP A 71 7.03 -3.55 -20.25
N ALA A 72 7.19 -2.76 -19.19
CA ALA A 72 7.67 -1.38 -19.23
C ALA A 72 9.21 -1.27 -19.26
N ASN A 73 9.95 -2.38 -19.36
CA ASN A 73 11.42 -2.41 -19.30
C ASN A 73 12.01 -1.73 -18.05
N GLY A 74 11.32 -1.81 -16.91
CA GLY A 74 11.73 -1.20 -15.64
C GLY A 74 11.30 0.26 -15.44
N GLU A 75 10.62 0.86 -16.41
CA GLU A 75 10.01 2.18 -16.25
C GLU A 75 8.73 2.11 -15.41
N TYR A 76 8.35 3.25 -14.81
CA TYR A 76 7.08 3.35 -14.10
C TYR A 76 5.89 3.19 -15.07
N PHE A 77 4.82 2.59 -14.58
CA PHE A 77 3.57 2.45 -15.31
C PHE A 77 2.44 3.19 -14.59
N ALA A 78 1.47 3.69 -15.35
CA ALA A 78 0.30 4.35 -14.78
C ALA A 78 -0.63 3.34 -14.10
N ASP A 79 -1.36 3.83 -13.10
CA ASP A 79 -2.46 3.12 -12.43
C ASP A 79 -3.67 2.87 -13.34
#